data_AF-A0A132PJ72-F1
#
_entry.id   AF-A0A132PJ72-F1
#
_cell.length_a   1.000
_cell.length_b   1.000
_cell.length_c   1.000
_cell.angle_alpha   90.00
_cell.angle_beta   90.00
_cell.angle_gamma   90.00
#
_symmetry.space_group_name_H-M   'P 1'
#
loop_
_entity.id
_entity.type
_entity.pdbx_description
1 polymer ?
#
loop_
_entity_poly.entity_id
_entity_poly.type
_entity_poly.pdbx_seq_one_letter_code
_entity_poly.pdbx_strand_id
1 'polypeptide(L)'
;MTADQATAVIGVVKAMVSAHTRGVGFTADEPNDELSAVILSASARLLANTSGVVREQMGGLEVQYGSAAFGFTLPELGVLNRYRKMAK
;
A
#
# COMPACT_ATOMS: atom_id res chain seq x y z
N MET A 1 7.51 3.76 -16.57
CA MET A 1 7.70 3.76 -15.11
C MET A 1 9.17 4.00 -14.84
N THR A 2 9.53 5.09 -14.15
CA THR A 2 10.94 5.41 -13.84
C THR A 2 11.30 4.93 -12.44
N ALA A 3 12.59 4.65 -12.17
CA ALA A 3 13.07 4.19 -10.86
C ALA A 3 12.71 5.17 -9.72
N ASP A 4 12.66 6.46 -10.03
CA ASP A 4 12.29 7.51 -9.08
C ASP A 4 10.83 7.40 -8.59
N GLN A 5 9.91 7.01 -9.48
CA GLN A 5 8.51 6.81 -9.13
C GLN A 5 8.34 5.62 -8.17
N ALA A 6 9.09 4.53 -8.38
CA ALA A 6 9.07 3.38 -7.49
C ALA A 6 9.57 3.74 -6.08
N THR A 7 10.68 4.48 -5.99
CA THR A 7 11.23 4.95 -4.72
C THR A 7 10.26 5.87 -3.98
N ALA A 8 9.60 6.79 -4.69
CA ALA A 8 8.59 7.66 -4.11
C ALA A 8 7.39 6.88 -3.53
N VAL A 9 6.87 5.91 -4.29
CA VAL A 9 5.74 5.07 -3.85
C VAL A 9 6.12 4.23 -2.62
N ILE A 10 7.30 3.62 -2.61
CA ILE A 10 7.79 2.86 -1.45
C ILE A 10 7.91 3.77 -0.23
N GLY A 11 8.42 5.00 -0.39
CA GLY A 11 8.52 5.99 0.67
C GLY A 11 7.16 6.36 1.28
N VAL A 12 6.15 6.59 0.44
CA VAL A 12 4.78 6.91 0.90
C VAL A 12 4.18 5.72 1.65
N VAL A 13 4.24 4.51 1.08
CA VAL A 13 3.67 3.31 1.71
C VAL A 13 4.37 3.00 3.04
N LYS A 14 5.70 3.15 3.11
CA LYS A 14 6.47 3.00 4.35
C LYS A 14 6.00 3.98 5.43
N ALA A 15 5.77 5.24 5.08
CA ALA A 15 5.27 6.25 6.02
C ALA A 15 3.87 5.88 6.56
N MET A 16 2.98 5.37 5.70
CA MET A 16 1.65 4.90 6.12
C MET A 16 1.72 3.70 7.05
N VAL A 17 2.56 2.73 6.74
CA VAL A 17 2.77 1.53 7.59
C VAL A 17 3.35 1.94 8.95
N SER A 18 4.37 2.80 8.96
CA SER A 18 4.96 3.32 10.20
C SER A 18 3.93 4.09 11.06
N ALA A 19 3.09 4.92 10.44
CA ALA A 19 2.01 5.60 11.14
C ALA A 19 0.96 4.62 11.72
N HIS A 20 0.63 3.56 10.97
CA HIS A 20 -0.33 2.55 11.40
C HIS A 20 0.18 1.70 12.59
N THR A 21 1.46 1.31 12.56
CA THR A 21 2.07 0.52 13.64
C THR A 21 2.67 1.38 14.76
N ARG A 22 2.69 2.71 14.60
CA ARG A 22 3.37 3.66 15.50
C ARG A 22 4.84 3.31 15.73
N GLY A 23 5.52 2.87 14.67
CA GLY A 23 6.92 2.43 14.71
C GLY A 23 7.14 1.03 15.32
N VAL A 24 6.09 0.31 15.72
CA VAL A 24 6.22 -1.09 16.17
C VAL A 24 6.53 -1.97 14.96
N GLY A 25 7.57 -2.79 15.07
CA GLY A 25 8.09 -3.59 13.95
C GLY A 25 9.10 -2.86 13.06
N PHE A 26 9.48 -1.63 13.43
CA PHE A 26 10.60 -0.90 12.82
C PHE A 26 11.80 -0.86 13.77
N THR A 27 13.00 -1.07 13.25
CA THR A 27 14.28 -0.93 13.96
C THR A 27 15.19 -0.02 13.17
N ALA A 28 15.65 1.10 13.75
CA ALA A 28 16.47 2.09 13.04
C ALA A 28 15.85 2.53 11.68
N ASP A 29 14.54 2.80 11.69
CA ASP A 29 13.73 3.11 10.50
C ASP A 29 13.60 1.98 9.46
N GLU A 30 14.10 0.78 9.76
CA GLU A 30 14.01 -0.38 8.89
C GLU A 30 12.84 -1.28 9.28
N PRO A 31 11.89 -1.57 8.38
CA PRO A 31 10.79 -2.49 8.65
C PRO A 31 11.30 -3.93 8.77
N ASN A 32 10.69 -4.72 9.65
CA ASN A 32 10.90 -6.17 9.68
C ASN A 32 10.40 -6.86 8.39
N ASP A 33 10.70 -8.15 8.23
CA ASP A 33 10.35 -8.90 7.02
C ASP A 33 8.84 -8.90 6.72
N GLU A 34 7.99 -8.99 7.75
CA GLU A 34 6.53 -8.99 7.58
C GLU A 34 6.02 -7.63 7.06
N LEU A 35 6.48 -6.52 7.63
CA LEU A 35 6.10 -5.18 7.20
C LEU A 35 6.73 -4.82 5.84
N SER A 36 7.94 -5.29 5.57
CA SER A 36 8.59 -5.15 4.27
C SER A 36 7.79 -5.82 3.15
N ALA A 37 7.26 -7.02 3.41
CA ALA A 37 6.40 -7.72 2.46
C ALA A 37 5.11 -6.94 2.16
N VAL A 38 4.48 -6.35 3.17
CA VAL A 38 3.27 -5.50 3.01
C VAL A 38 3.58 -4.23 2.22
N ILE A 39 4.71 -3.57 2.51
CA ILE A 39 5.13 -2.36 1.79
C ILE A 39 5.36 -2.70 0.32
N LEU A 40 6.09 -3.79 0.04
CA LEU A 40 6.37 -4.22 -1.32
C LEU A 40 5.09 -4.60 -2.09
N SER A 41 4.17 -5.36 -1.48
CA SER A 41 2.94 -5.78 -2.14
C SER A 41 2.01 -4.60 -2.44
N ALA A 42 1.87 -3.67 -1.50
CA ALA A 42 1.06 -2.47 -1.68
C ALA A 42 1.68 -1.52 -2.71
N SER A 43 3.01 -1.33 -2.68
CA SER A 43 3.72 -0.55 -3.69
C SER A 43 3.61 -1.17 -5.08
N ALA A 44 3.76 -2.49 -5.21
CA ALA A 44 3.60 -3.20 -6.49
C ALA A 44 2.18 -3.01 -7.08
N ARG A 45 1.14 -3.03 -6.23
CA ARG A 45 -0.24 -2.79 -6.65
C ARG A 45 -0.48 -1.37 -7.14
N LEU A 46 0.07 -0.37 -6.44
CA LEU A 46 0.00 1.04 -6.84
C LEU A 46 0.73 1.29 -8.17
N LEU A 47 1.86 0.62 -8.37
CA LEU A 47 2.63 0.68 -9.61
C LEU A 47 1.96 -0.07 -10.77
N ALA A 48 1.21 -1.13 -10.48
CA ALA A 48 0.47 -1.90 -11.49
C ALA A 48 -0.84 -1.21 -11.94
N ASN A 49 -1.45 -0.39 -11.08
CA ASN A 49 -2.70 0.33 -11.38
C ASN A 49 -2.53 1.86 -11.22
N THR A 50 -1.68 2.46 -12.06
CA THR A 50 -1.42 3.91 -12.03
C THR A 50 -2.56 4.76 -12.58
N SER A 51 -3.46 4.18 -13.38
CA SER A 51 -4.60 4.87 -14.02
C SER A 51 -5.84 4.89 -13.14
N GLY A 52 -5.86 4.10 -12.06
CA GLY A 52 -6.98 4.03 -11.13
C GLY A 52 -8.24 3.38 -11.69
N VAL A 53 -8.09 2.60 -12.76
CA VAL A 53 -9.20 1.92 -13.41
C VAL A 53 -9.56 0.71 -12.55
N VAL A 54 -10.80 0.70 -12.04
CA VAL A 54 -11.31 -0.37 -11.17
C VAL A 54 -11.90 -1.53 -11.99
N ARG A 55 -12.38 -1.24 -13.20
CA ARG A 55 -13.00 -2.21 -14.10
C ARG A 55 -12.94 -1.71 -15.54
N GLU A 56 -12.54 -2.56 -16.48
CA GLU A 56 -12.56 -2.28 -17.91
C GLU A 56 -13.40 -3.35 -18.61
N GLN A 57 -14.46 -2.95 -19.31
CA GLN A 57 -15.34 -3.88 -20.05
C GLN A 57 -15.63 -3.31 -21.43
N MET A 58 -15.07 -3.92 -22.49
CA MET A 58 -15.22 -3.42 -23.86
C MET A 58 -16.60 -3.77 -24.45
N GLY A 59 -17.39 -2.74 -24.76
CA GLY A 59 -18.79 -2.80 -25.19
C GLY A 59 -19.50 -1.46 -24.91
N GLY A 60 -20.77 -1.46 -24.51
CA GLY A 60 -21.43 -0.26 -23.94
C GLY A 60 -20.71 0.21 -22.68
N LEU A 61 -19.74 1.10 -22.85
CA LEU A 61 -18.60 1.27 -21.96
C LEU A 61 -18.95 2.18 -20.78
N GLU A 62 -19.10 1.62 -19.58
CA GLU A 62 -19.18 2.39 -18.34
C GLU A 62 -17.81 2.40 -17.66
N VAL A 63 -17.15 3.57 -17.66
CA VAL A 63 -15.89 3.79 -16.95
C VAL A 63 -16.23 4.33 -15.57
N GLN A 64 -16.24 3.43 -14.57
CA GLN A 64 -16.38 3.86 -13.18
C GLN A 64 -15.00 4.25 -12.64
N TYR A 65 -14.73 5.56 -12.62
CA TYR A 65 -13.63 6.14 -11.86
C TYR A 65 -13.97 6.03 -10.37
N GLY A 66 -13.68 4.87 -9.77
CA GLY A 66 -13.60 4.78 -8.32
C GLY A 66 -12.40 5.60 -7.84
N SER A 67 -12.45 6.15 -6.62
CA SER A 67 -11.24 6.59 -5.94
C SER A 67 -10.31 5.38 -5.85
N ALA A 68 -9.36 5.30 -6.78
CA ALA A 68 -8.55 4.12 -6.92
C ALA A 68 -7.78 3.85 -5.63
N ALA A 69 -8.29 2.85 -4.90
CA ALA A 69 -7.51 1.80 -4.25
C ALA A 69 -6.33 2.26 -3.39
N PHE A 70 -6.37 3.45 -2.79
CA PHE A 70 -5.37 3.86 -1.81
C PHE A 70 -5.75 3.26 -0.45
N GLY A 71 -5.52 1.96 -0.32
CA GLY A 71 -5.86 1.20 0.88
C GLY A 71 -5.17 -0.16 0.91
N PHE A 72 -4.93 -0.65 2.13
CA PHE A 72 -4.42 -1.99 2.35
C PHE A 72 -5.55 -3.01 2.18
N THR A 73 -5.22 -4.15 1.59
CA THR A 73 -6.13 -5.29 1.48
C THR A 73 -6.30 -6.03 2.80
N LEU A 74 -7.31 -6.90 2.89
CA LEU A 74 -7.55 -7.71 4.09
C LEU A 74 -6.34 -8.52 4.55
N PRO A 75 -5.55 -9.19 3.67
CA PRO A 75 -4.33 -9.88 4.08
C PRO A 75 -3.27 -8.93 4.64
N GLU A 76 -3.04 -7.79 3.97
CA GLU A 76 -2.08 -6.76 4.39
C GLU A 76 -2.49 -6.16 5.75
N LEU A 77 -3.79 -5.89 5.94
CA LEU A 77 -4.35 -5.46 7.21
C LEU A 77 -4.21 -6.53 8.30
N GLY A 78 -4.29 -7.82 7.97
CA GLY A 78 -4.04 -8.90 8.92
C GLY A 78 -2.65 -8.83 9.54
N VAL A 79 -1.63 -8.59 8.70
CA VAL A 79 -0.24 -8.38 9.15
C VAL A 79 -0.12 -7.07 9.93
N LEU A 80 -0.62 -5.96 9.38
CA LEU A 80 -0.54 -4.65 10.05
C LEU A 80 -1.22 -4.62 11.42
N ASN A 81 -2.38 -5.27 11.55
CA ASN A 81 -3.13 -5.35 12.80
C ASN A 81 -2.36 -6.10 13.89
N ARG A 82 -1.45 -7.01 13.54
CA ARG A 82 -0.57 -7.69 14.51
C ARG A 82 0.40 -6.72 15.18
N TYR A 83 0.86 -5.72 14.45
CA TYR A 83 1.75 -4.66 14.93
C TYR A 83 1.01 -3.39 15.34
N ARG A 84 -0.32 -3.38 15.25
CA ARG A 84 -1.13 -2.19 15.57
C ARG A 84 -1.12 -1.95 17.07
N LYS A 85 -0.51 -0.83 17.47
CA LYS A 85 -0.72 -0.26 18.79
C LYS A 85 -2.02 0.56 18.76
N MET A 86 -3.05 0.12 19.49
CA MET A 86 -4.28 0.90 19.65
C MET A 86 -3.93 2.32 20.10
N ALA A 87 -4.59 3.31 19.48
CA ALA A 87 -4.50 4.68 19.94
C ALA A 87 -4.95 4.74 21.40
N LYS A 88 -4.06 5.27 22.25
CA LYS A 88 -4.45 5.75 23.57
C LYS A 88 -4.89 7.20 23.43
#